data_AF-A0A7R9QMA3-F1
#
_entry.id   AF-A0A7R9QMA3-F1
#
_cell.length_a   1.000
_cell.length_b   1.000
_cell.length_c   1.000
_cell.angle_alpha   90.00
_cell.angle_beta   90.00
_cell.angle_gamma   90.00
#
_symmetry.space_group_name_H-M   'P 1'
#
loop_
_entity.id
_entity.type
_entity.pdbx_description
1 polymer ?
#
loop_
_entity_poly.entity_id
_entity_poly.type
_entity_poly.pdbx_seq_one_letter_code
_entity_poly.pdbx_strand_id
1 'polypeptide(L)'
;MIVETEAYMGVTDKSCHTYGGRRTKCNEAMFMSSGTIYVYKIHGIYHCFNLSAEEEGAVVLLRAVQPLEGIDSMNQLRTQFQRRRRQTSSDDNRVEKPYKPKMLANGPSKLCIAFDITKDNMNKVDITNSSLIWIE
;
A
#
# COMPACT_ATOMS: atom_id res chain seq x y z
N MET A 1 -12.19 -2.82 6.96
CA MET A 1 -13.15 -2.19 6.02
C MET A 1 -12.45 -1.10 5.22
N ILE A 2 -12.54 -1.14 3.88
CA ILE A 2 -12.02 -0.09 3.00
C ILE A 2 -12.92 1.14 3.09
N VAL A 3 -12.35 2.32 3.27
CA VAL A 3 -13.11 3.58 3.44
C VAL A 3 -12.70 4.69 2.46
N GLU A 4 -11.57 4.53 1.76
CA GLU A 4 -11.10 5.49 0.77
C GLU A 4 -10.30 4.79 -0.32
N THR A 5 -10.64 5.04 -1.58
CA THR A 5 -9.98 4.52 -2.77
C THR A 5 -9.84 5.61 -3.83
N GLU A 6 -8.92 5.42 -4.77
CA GLU A 6 -8.75 6.30 -5.92
C GLU A 6 -8.53 5.45 -7.18
N ALA A 7 -9.27 5.75 -8.24
CA ALA A 7 -9.16 5.04 -9.50
C ALA A 7 -8.22 5.79 -10.46
N TYR A 8 -7.37 5.03 -11.16
CA TYR A 8 -6.53 5.55 -12.24
C TYR A 8 -6.93 4.86 -13.54
N MET A 9 -7.37 5.63 -14.54
CA MET A 9 -8.01 5.12 -15.77
C MET A 9 -7.02 4.66 -16.85
N GLY A 10 -5.88 4.14 -16.40
CA GLY A 10 -4.87 3.52 -17.25
C GLY A 10 -4.28 4.45 -18.30
N VAL A 11 -4.23 3.99 -19.54
CA VAL A 11 -3.50 4.64 -20.64
C VAL A 11 -4.02 6.02 -21.01
N THR A 12 -5.27 6.35 -20.66
CA THR A 12 -5.91 7.65 -20.97
C THR A 12 -5.71 8.70 -19.87
N ASP A 13 -5.33 8.27 -18.66
CA ASP A 13 -5.23 9.12 -17.48
C ASP A 13 -3.81 9.65 -17.30
N LYS A 14 -3.63 10.96 -17.45
CA LYS A 14 -2.33 11.65 -17.30
C LYS A 14 -1.69 11.48 -15.92
N SER A 15 -2.48 11.18 -14.90
CA SER A 15 -2.00 10.94 -13.54
C SER A 15 -1.55 9.49 -13.30
N CYS A 16 -1.89 8.58 -14.22
CA CYS A 16 -1.57 7.17 -14.11
C CYS A 16 -0.13 6.86 -14.57
N HIS A 17 0.51 5.89 -13.92
CA HIS A 17 1.83 5.40 -14.32
C HIS A 17 1.86 4.74 -15.71
N THR A 18 0.70 4.33 -16.23
CA THR A 18 0.55 3.68 -17.55
C THR A 18 0.10 4.66 -18.64
N TYR A 19 -0.02 5.96 -18.33
CA TYR A 19 -0.41 6.99 -19.29
C TYR A 19 0.35 6.88 -20.62
N GLY A 20 -0.39 6.97 -21.74
CA GLY A 20 0.17 6.85 -23.08
C GLY A 20 0.67 5.44 -23.42
N GLY A 21 0.16 4.41 -22.75
CA GLY A 21 0.58 3.01 -22.96
C GLY A 21 1.95 2.70 -22.38
N ARG A 22 2.45 3.52 -21.44
CA ARG A 22 3.79 3.34 -20.86
C ARG A 22 3.86 2.05 -20.05
N ARG A 23 4.58 1.07 -20.57
CA ARG A 23 4.84 -0.21 -19.89
C ARG A 23 6.32 -0.36 -19.52
N THR A 24 6.57 -0.69 -18.27
CA THR A 24 7.91 -0.83 -17.68
C THR A 24 7.91 -2.02 -16.71
N LYS A 25 9.09 -2.52 -16.37
CA LYS A 25 9.23 -3.58 -15.35
C LYS A 25 8.55 -3.23 -14.01
N CYS A 26 8.48 -1.93 -13.67
CA CYS A 26 7.92 -1.45 -12.42
C CYS A 26 6.40 -1.48 -12.38
N ASN A 27 5.72 -1.08 -13.46
CA ASN A 27 4.25 -1.01 -13.53
C ASN A 27 3.63 -2.22 -14.24
N GLU A 28 4.42 -3.26 -14.51
CA GLU A 28 3.98 -4.48 -15.18
C GLU A 28 2.73 -5.10 -14.55
N ALA A 29 2.60 -5.05 -13.22
CA ALA A 29 1.43 -5.55 -12.49
C ALA A 29 0.11 -4.89 -12.92
N MET A 30 0.16 -3.63 -13.39
CA MET A 30 -1.02 -2.88 -13.84
C MET A 30 -1.56 -3.40 -15.18
N PHE A 31 -0.77 -4.17 -15.94
CA PHE A 31 -1.16 -4.81 -17.20
C PHE A 31 -1.42 -6.31 -17.04
N MET A 32 -1.35 -6.84 -15.81
CA MET A 32 -1.68 -8.23 -15.50
C MET A 32 -3.20 -8.36 -15.24
N SER A 33 -3.69 -9.59 -15.13
CA SER A 33 -5.10 -9.89 -14.86
C SER A 33 -5.68 -9.06 -13.72
N SER A 34 -6.95 -8.65 -13.81
CA SER A 34 -7.61 -7.88 -12.74
C SER A 34 -7.53 -8.60 -11.40
N GLY A 35 -7.31 -7.84 -10.31
CA GLY A 35 -7.02 -8.39 -8.99
C GLY A 35 -5.54 -8.63 -8.71
N THR A 36 -4.66 -8.41 -9.70
CA THR A 36 -3.22 -8.43 -9.46
C THR A 36 -2.79 -7.21 -8.65
N ILE A 37 -2.09 -7.47 -7.55
CA ILE A 37 -1.55 -6.43 -6.66
C ILE A 37 -0.42 -5.69 -7.36
N TYR A 38 -0.53 -4.37 -7.40
CA TYR A 38 0.54 -3.46 -7.78
C TYR A 38 1.03 -2.66 -6.57
N VAL A 39 2.23 -2.98 -6.08
CA VAL A 39 2.90 -2.23 -5.03
C VAL A 39 4.15 -1.55 -5.58
N TYR A 40 4.25 -0.24 -5.35
CA TYR A 40 5.42 0.55 -5.71
C TYR A 40 5.95 1.36 -4.53
N LYS A 41 7.23 1.73 -4.60
CA LYS A 41 7.86 2.62 -3.62
C LYS A 41 7.63 4.08 -4.00
N ILE A 42 7.20 4.90 -3.06
CA ILE A 42 7.04 6.37 -3.20
C ILE A 42 7.94 7.08 -2.18
N HIS A 43 8.55 8.19 -2.60
CA HIS A 43 9.53 8.94 -1.81
C HIS A 43 10.66 8.06 -1.21
N GLY A 44 11.06 7.01 -1.95
CA GLY A 44 12.14 6.09 -1.59
C GLY A 44 11.84 5.07 -0.49
N ILE A 45 10.96 5.40 0.47
CA ILE A 45 10.79 4.60 1.70
C ILE A 45 9.38 4.09 1.95
N TYR A 46 8.37 4.68 1.31
CA TYR A 46 6.98 4.33 1.53
C TYR A 46 6.46 3.44 0.41
N HIS A 47 5.39 2.70 0.66
CA HIS A 47 4.71 1.90 -0.34
C HIS A 47 3.29 2.43 -0.60
N CYS A 48 2.76 2.12 -1.77
CA CYS A 48 1.35 2.29 -2.12
C CYS A 48 0.83 0.96 -2.66
N PHE A 49 -0.37 0.56 -2.23
CA PHE A 49 -1.01 -0.70 -2.60
C PHE A 49 -2.17 -0.44 -3.55
N ASN A 50 -2.12 -1.05 -4.72
CA ASN A 50 -3.13 -0.92 -5.77
C ASN A 50 -3.54 -2.31 -6.25
N LEU A 51 -4.72 -2.40 -6.86
CA LEU A 51 -5.20 -3.59 -7.56
C LEU A 51 -5.41 -3.25 -9.03
N SER A 52 -4.95 -4.12 -9.94
CA SER A 52 -5.27 -4.01 -11.36
C SER A 52 -6.77 -4.14 -11.60
N ALA A 53 -7.27 -3.27 -12.46
CA ALA A 53 -8.65 -3.28 -12.92
C ALA A 53 -8.76 -3.98 -14.29
N GLU A 54 -9.97 -4.10 -14.80
CA GLU A 54 -10.26 -4.72 -16.10
C GLU A 54 -9.68 -3.93 -17.28
N GLU A 55 -9.78 -2.60 -17.23
CA GLU A 55 -9.27 -1.70 -18.26
C GLU A 55 -7.73 -1.73 -18.34
N GLU A 56 -7.18 -1.63 -19.55
CA GLU A 56 -5.74 -1.83 -19.76
C GLU A 56 -4.90 -0.80 -18.99
N GLY A 57 -4.03 -1.31 -18.12
CA GLY A 57 -3.14 -0.48 -17.32
C GLY A 57 -3.86 0.29 -16.21
N ALA A 58 -5.16 0.08 -15.99
CA ALA A 58 -5.93 0.75 -14.96
C ALA A 58 -5.78 0.05 -13.60
N VAL A 59 -5.92 0.83 -12.52
CA VAL A 59 -5.82 0.33 -11.16
C VAL A 59 -6.72 1.09 -10.20
N VAL A 60 -6.97 0.48 -9.05
CA VAL A 60 -7.55 1.13 -7.87
C VAL A 60 -6.51 1.19 -6.75
N LEU A 61 -6.15 2.38 -6.30
CA LEU A 61 -5.32 2.63 -5.13
C LEU A 61 -6.18 2.54 -3.87
N LEU A 62 -5.76 1.74 -2.89
CA LEU A 62 -6.34 1.78 -1.55
C LEU A 62 -5.67 2.89 -0.74
N ARG A 63 -6.47 3.88 -0.33
CA ARG A 63 -5.97 5.05 0.38
C ARG A 63 -6.16 4.93 1.89
N ALA A 64 -7.29 4.39 2.33
CA ALA A 64 -7.52 4.19 3.74
C ALA A 64 -8.43 2.98 4.03
N VAL A 65 -8.18 2.38 5.19
CA VAL A 65 -9.07 1.38 5.79
C VAL A 65 -9.38 1.79 7.23
N GLN A 66 -10.57 1.46 7.68
CA GLN A 66 -10.90 1.41 9.10
C GLN A 66 -10.38 0.08 9.66
N PRO A 67 -9.42 0.10 10.61
CA PRO A 67 -8.98 -1.10 11.30
C PRO A 67 -10.14 -1.70 12.11
N LEU A 68 -10.39 -2.99 11.91
CA LEU A 68 -11.39 -3.76 12.65
C LEU A 68 -10.70 -4.71 13.63
N GLU A 69 -9.64 -5.37 13.19
CA GLU A 69 -8.89 -6.37 13.94
C GLU A 69 -7.38 -6.12 13.84
N GLY A 70 -6.58 -6.80 14.67
CA GLY A 70 -5.11 -6.73 14.61
C GLY A 70 -4.50 -5.37 14.99
N ILE A 71 -5.23 -4.53 15.73
CA ILE A 71 -4.85 -3.13 16.08
C ILE A 71 -3.49 -3.06 16.78
N ASP A 72 -3.18 -4.03 17.65
CA ASP A 72 -1.90 -4.08 18.37
C ASP A 72 -0.73 -4.38 17.42
N SER A 73 -0.89 -5.36 16.53
CA SER A 73 0.11 -5.69 15.49
C SER A 73 0.35 -4.48 14.56
N MET A 74 -0.71 -3.81 14.12
CA MET A 74 -0.60 -2.58 13.32
C MET A 74 0.17 -1.48 14.08
N ASN A 75 -0.12 -1.29 15.36
CA ASN A 75 0.59 -0.34 16.21
C ASN A 75 2.08 -0.68 16.31
N GLN A 76 2.42 -1.96 16.52
CA GLN A 76 3.80 -2.44 16.59
C GLN A 76 4.54 -2.17 15.28
N LEU A 77 3.96 -2.53 14.14
CA LEU A 77 4.56 -2.30 12.81
C LEU A 77 4.77 -0.81 12.52
N ARG A 78 3.75 0.03 12.78
CA ARG A 78 3.83 1.49 12.62
C ARG A 78 4.92 2.10 13.49
N THR A 79 5.05 1.61 14.72
CA THR A 79 6.05 2.06 15.71
C THR A 79 7.46 1.63 15.29
N GLN A 80 7.66 0.37 14.93
CA GLN A 80 8.95 -0.14 14.45
C GLN A 80 9.44 0.60 13.21
N PHE A 81 8.55 0.85 12.25
CA PHE A 81 8.87 1.66 11.06
C PHE A 81 9.36 3.06 11.45
N GLN A 82 8.66 3.72 12.39
CA GLN A 82 9.03 5.05 12.85
C GLN A 82 10.38 5.06 13.57
N ARG A 83 10.68 4.05 14.39
CA ARG A 83 11.98 3.88 15.07
C ARG A 83 13.12 3.70 14.07
N ARG A 84 12.97 2.81 13.09
CA ARG A 84 13.97 2.61 12.03
C ARG A 84 14.27 3.91 11.29
N ARG A 85 13.25 4.75 11.07
CA ARG A 85 13.40 6.08 10.47
C ARG A 85 14.13 7.10 11.34
N ARG A 86 14.16 6.91 12.67
CA ARG A 86 14.77 7.83 13.65
C ARG A 86 16.14 7.41 14.13
N GLN A 87 16.54 6.15 13.92
CA GLN A 87 17.85 5.60 14.31
C GLN A 87 19.07 6.35 13.71
N THR A 88 18.86 7.40 12.93
CA THR A 88 19.86 8.42 12.58
C THR A 88 20.23 9.35 13.74
N SER A 89 19.57 9.29 14.90
CA SER A 89 19.84 10.16 16.06
C SER A 89 19.98 9.32 17.34
N SER A 90 21.19 9.32 17.91
CA SER A 90 21.64 8.50 19.04
C SER A 90 21.05 8.89 20.42
N ASP A 91 20.08 9.80 20.47
CA ASP A 91 19.61 10.43 21.71
C ASP A 91 18.07 10.50 21.80
N ASP A 92 17.36 9.49 21.27
CA ASP A 92 15.88 9.45 21.28
C ASP A 92 15.33 8.73 22.53
N ASN A 93 15.22 9.46 23.64
CA ASN A 93 14.56 9.00 24.88
C ASN A 93 13.02 9.18 24.87
N ARG A 94 12.39 9.31 23.70
CA ARG A 94 10.93 9.52 23.63
C ARG A 94 10.16 8.23 23.88
N VAL A 95 9.24 8.30 24.84
CA VAL A 95 8.23 7.25 25.04
C VAL A 95 7.20 7.33 23.91
N GLU A 96 7.19 6.33 23.03
CA GLU A 96 6.19 6.22 21.98
C GLU A 96 4.85 5.76 22.55
N LYS A 97 3.84 6.62 22.42
CA LYS A 97 2.46 6.28 22.75
C LYS A 97 1.84 5.51 21.58
N PRO A 98 0.98 4.51 21.84
CA PRO A 98 0.26 3.81 20.78
C PRO A 98 -0.62 4.79 19.99
N TYR A 99 -0.72 4.55 18.69
CA TYR A 99 -1.59 5.30 17.80
C TYR A 99 -3.06 4.97 18.12
N LYS A 100 -3.92 5.99 18.04
CA LYS A 100 -5.38 5.77 18.03
C LYS A 100 -5.75 4.94 16.80
N PRO A 101 -6.73 4.02 16.86
CA PRO A 101 -7.07 3.14 15.73
C PRO A 101 -7.29 3.89 14.41
N LYS A 102 -8.02 5.02 14.44
CA LYS A 102 -8.27 5.87 13.28
C LYS A 102 -7.03 6.48 12.60
N MET A 103 -5.84 6.38 13.21
CA MET A 103 -4.59 6.90 12.69
C MET A 103 -3.67 5.81 12.11
N LEU A 104 -4.02 4.54 12.29
CA LEU A 104 -3.16 3.42 11.88
C LEU A 104 -3.07 3.28 10.36
N ALA A 105 -4.21 3.42 9.67
CA ALA A 105 -4.33 3.16 8.24
C ALA A 105 -5.13 4.24 7.48
N ASN A 106 -5.05 5.49 7.94
CA ASN A 106 -5.71 6.65 7.31
C ASN A 106 -4.84 7.35 6.25
N GLY A 107 -4.22 6.56 5.38
CA GLY A 107 -3.39 7.04 4.29
C GLY A 107 -2.67 5.88 3.61
N PRO A 108 -2.37 5.98 2.30
CA PRO A 108 -2.00 4.82 1.47
C PRO A 108 -0.75 4.12 2.00
N SER A 109 0.26 4.91 2.37
CA SER A 109 1.50 4.36 2.93
C SER A 109 1.38 3.93 4.38
N LYS A 110 0.48 4.55 5.16
CA LYS A 110 0.24 4.12 6.55
C LYS A 110 -0.45 2.76 6.57
N LEU A 111 -1.43 2.56 5.69
CA LEU A 111 -2.07 1.28 5.43
C LEU A 111 -1.03 0.22 5.09
N CYS A 112 -0.14 0.50 4.13
CA CYS A 112 0.88 -0.48 3.77
C CYS A 112 1.76 -0.88 4.97
N ILE A 113 2.20 0.08 5.79
CA ILE A 113 3.00 -0.22 6.98
C ILE A 113 2.19 -1.00 8.03
N ALA A 114 0.94 -0.61 8.28
CA ALA A 114 0.09 -1.25 9.28
C ALA A 114 -0.22 -2.72 8.93
N PHE A 115 -0.27 -3.05 7.65
CA PHE A 115 -0.55 -4.41 7.14
C PHE A 115 0.72 -5.16 6.68
N ASP A 116 1.92 -4.63 6.96
CA ASP A 116 3.20 -5.19 6.49
C ASP A 116 3.26 -5.44 4.97
N ILE A 117 2.63 -4.57 4.19
CA ILE A 117 2.63 -4.64 2.73
C ILE A 117 3.86 -3.89 2.21
N THR A 118 4.69 -4.62 1.47
CA THR A 118 5.87 -4.08 0.80
C THR A 118 5.88 -4.50 -0.67
N LYS A 119 6.71 -3.83 -1.46
CA LYS A 119 6.92 -4.25 -2.85
C LYS A 119 7.49 -5.67 -2.94
N ASP A 120 8.32 -6.06 -1.98
CA ASP A 120 9.12 -7.29 -2.05
C ASP A 120 8.29 -8.52 -1.67
N ASN A 121 7.24 -8.37 -0.84
CA ASN A 121 6.40 -9.49 -0.40
C ASN A 121 5.04 -9.59 -1.11
N MET A 122 4.48 -8.48 -1.65
CA MET A 122 3.09 -8.47 -2.15
C MET A 122 2.94 -8.09 -3.62
N ASN A 123 3.96 -7.50 -4.28
CA ASN A 123 3.80 -7.05 -5.66
C ASN A 123 3.61 -8.24 -6.63
N LYS A 124 2.66 -8.11 -7.57
CA LYS A 124 2.25 -9.11 -8.56
C LYS A 124 1.54 -10.35 -7.99
N VAL A 125 1.13 -10.32 -6.72
CA VAL A 125 0.29 -11.37 -6.16
C VAL A 125 -1.15 -11.21 -6.67
N ASP A 126 -1.78 -12.29 -7.08
CA ASP A 126 -3.20 -12.32 -7.44
C ASP A 126 -4.06 -12.48 -6.18
N ILE A 127 -4.85 -11.46 -5.85
CA ILE A 127 -5.68 -11.47 -4.64
C ILE A 127 -6.86 -12.46 -4.71
N THR A 128 -7.25 -12.88 -5.92
CA THR A 128 -8.38 -13.80 -6.11
C THR A 128 -8.03 -15.25 -5.78
N ASN A 129 -6.73 -15.56 -5.70
CA ASN A 129 -6.21 -16.91 -5.45
C ASN A 129 -5.06 -16.92 -4.43
N SER A 130 -5.02 -15.94 -3.52
CA SER A 130 -3.96 -15.80 -2.52
C SER A 130 -4.43 -16.27 -1.16
N SER A 131 -3.58 -17.03 -0.46
CA SER A 131 -3.78 -17.36 0.96
C SER A 131 -3.16 -16.33 1.92
N LEU A 132 -2.47 -15.31 1.39
CA LEU A 132 -1.76 -14.30 2.19
C LEU A 132 -2.60 -13.03 2.41
N ILE A 133 -3.42 -12.68 1.42
CA ILE A 133 -4.26 -11.47 1.42
C ILE A 133 -5.47 -11.72 0.51
N TRP A 134 -6.65 -11.31 0.97
CA TRP A 134 -7.92 -11.38 0.23
C TRP A 134 -8.80 -10.17 0.59
N ILE A 135 -9.93 -10.02 -0.09
CA ILE A 135 -10.99 -9.06 0.24
C ILE A 135 -12.25 -9.85 0.61
N GLU A 136 -12.91 -9.43 1.69
CA GLU A 136 -14.17 -9.97 2.20
C GLU A 136 -15.22 -8.86 2.42
#